data_AF-A0A0K3A5E5-F1
#
_entry.id   AF-A0A0K3A5E5-F1
#
_cell.length_a   1.000
_cell.length_b   1.000
_cell.length_c   1.000
_cell.angle_alpha   90.00
_cell.angle_beta   90.00
_cell.angle_gamma   90.00
#
_symmetry.space_group_name_H-M   'P 1'
#
loop_
_entity.id
_entity.type
_entity.pdbx_description
1 polymer ?
#
loop_
_entity_poly.entity_id
_entity_poly.type
_entity_poly.pdbx_seq_one_letter_code
_entity_poly.pdbx_strand_id
1 'polypeptide(L)'
;MSGWFGALIGNNDRHLGNAGVLLADTRPLALAPAYDRLPLAFRPAASGEVVDRDYTLALPTPEYRDGWRAAATMALDFWERVAQAGAISAGFRGVAARARQQLGRVLQCIG
;
A
#
# COMPACT_ATOMS: atom_id res chain seq x y z
N MET A 1 5.35 -3.68 11.03
CA MET A 1 4.26 -2.71 11.29
C MET A 1 3.87 -2.04 9.97
N SER A 2 2.72 -2.38 9.40
CA SER A 2 2.22 -1.71 8.19
C SER A 2 1.19 -0.67 8.62
N GLY A 3 1.52 0.62 8.48
CA GLY A 3 0.50 1.68 8.59
C GLY A 3 -0.57 1.53 7.50
N TRP A 4 -1.63 2.34 7.59
CA TRP A 4 -2.77 2.27 6.69
C TRP A 4 -2.40 2.28 5.20
N PHE A 5 -1.37 3.07 4.81
CA PHE A 5 -0.92 3.12 3.41
C PHE A 5 -0.50 1.74 2.90
N GLY A 6 0.34 1.03 3.66
CA GLY A 6 0.80 -0.32 3.29
C GLY A 6 -0.37 -1.30 3.15
N ALA A 7 -1.33 -1.24 4.06
CA ALA A 7 -2.53 -2.09 3.98
C ALA A 7 -3.36 -1.78 2.72
N LEU A 8 -3.52 -0.50 2.39
CA LEU A 8 -4.32 -0.03 1.26
C LEU A 8 -3.66 -0.26 -0.10
N ILE A 9 -2.34 -0.47 -0.16
CA ILE A 9 -1.66 -0.89 -1.39
C ILE A 9 -1.46 -2.41 -1.48
N GLY A 10 -2.01 -3.19 -0.55
CA GLY A 10 -1.82 -4.65 -0.54
C GLY A 10 -0.40 -5.08 -0.14
N ASN A 11 0.33 -4.25 0.62
CA ASN A 11 1.56 -4.68 1.26
C ASN A 11 1.22 -5.54 2.49
N ASN A 12 1.24 -6.86 2.29
CA ASN A 12 1.02 -7.84 3.35
C ASN A 12 2.32 -8.26 4.06
N ASP A 13 3.47 -7.72 3.68
CA ASP A 13 4.75 -8.07 4.29
C ASP A 13 5.01 -7.23 5.54
N ARG A 14 4.76 -7.88 6.67
CA ARG A 14 4.72 -7.26 8.00
C ARG A 14 5.98 -7.53 8.82
N HIS A 15 7.09 -7.93 8.21
CA HIS A 15 8.32 -8.20 8.94
C HIS A 15 9.01 -6.93 9.48
N LEU A 16 9.74 -7.06 10.59
CA LEU A 16 10.43 -5.94 11.25
C LEU A 16 11.58 -5.35 10.40
N GLY A 17 12.14 -6.10 9.46
CA GLY A 17 13.18 -5.62 8.54
C GLY A 17 12.78 -4.42 7.67
N ASN A 18 11.47 -4.12 7.55
CA ASN A 18 10.95 -2.98 6.79
C ASN A 18 10.81 -1.70 7.65
N ALA A 19 11.46 -1.68 8.82
CA ALA A 19 11.62 -0.51 9.65
C ALA A 19 13.07 -0.40 10.12
N GLY A 20 13.65 0.78 9.98
CA GLY A 20 15.02 1.07 10.37
C GLY A 20 15.11 2.36 11.17
N VAL A 21 16.25 2.57 11.81
CA VAL A 21 16.61 3.83 12.46
C VAL A 21 17.91 4.34 11.86
N LEU A 22 18.05 5.66 11.81
CA LEU A 22 19.29 6.29 11.40
C LEU A 22 20.28 6.24 12.57
N LEU A 23 21.51 5.79 12.30
CA LEU A 23 22.57 5.77 13.30
C LEU A 23 22.96 7.21 13.66
N ALA A 24 23.06 7.48 14.96
CA ALA A 24 23.47 8.76 15.51
C ALA A 24 24.13 8.56 16.87
N ASP A 25 25.00 9.49 17.25
CA ASP A 25 25.74 9.44 18.52
C ASP A 25 24.87 9.79 19.74
N THR A 26 23.66 10.31 19.49
CA THR A 26 22.72 10.75 20.53
C THR A 26 21.38 10.03 20.43
N ARG A 27 20.79 9.70 21.58
CA ARG A 27 19.45 9.08 21.67
C ARG A 27 18.36 10.12 21.99
N PRO A 28 17.11 9.90 21.57
CA PRO A 28 16.61 8.75 20.80
C PRO A 28 17.02 8.82 19.33
N LEU A 29 17.21 7.65 18.70
CA LEU A 29 17.52 7.55 17.28
C LEU A 29 16.27 7.88 16.44
N ALA A 30 16.46 8.57 15.31
CA ALA A 30 15.39 8.90 14.39
C ALA A 30 15.00 7.69 13.52
N LEU A 31 13.72 7.58 13.16
CA LEU A 31 13.27 6.58 12.19
C LEU A 31 13.87 6.87 10.81
N ALA A 32 14.29 5.83 10.11
CA ALA A 32 14.61 5.92 8.70
C ALA A 32 13.36 6.26 7.88
N PRO A 33 13.51 6.92 6.72
CA PRO A 33 12.41 7.10 5.77
C PRO A 33 11.75 5.77 5.44
N ALA A 34 10.46 5.78 5.09
CA ALA A 34 9.79 4.55 4.67
C ALA A 34 10.44 3.97 3.41
N TYR A 35 10.81 2.69 3.46
CA TYR A 35 11.37 1.92 2.35
C TYR A 35 10.62 0.60 2.17
N ASP A 36 10.87 -0.07 1.04
CA ASP A 36 10.31 -1.38 0.68
C ASP A 36 8.78 -1.51 0.87
N ARG A 37 8.06 -0.56 0.27
CA ARG A 37 6.59 -0.54 0.29
C ARG A 37 6.05 -1.01 -1.06
N LEU A 38 5.98 -2.34 -1.24
CA LEU A 38 5.49 -2.97 -2.46
C LEU A 38 4.14 -3.66 -2.27
N PRO A 39 3.31 -3.76 -3.32
CA PRO A 39 1.99 -4.40 -3.28
C PRO A 39 2.12 -5.93 -3.32
N LEU A 40 2.76 -6.51 -2.29
CA LEU A 40 3.19 -7.90 -2.25
C LEU A 40 2.05 -8.93 -2.24
N ALA A 41 0.81 -8.51 -2.00
CA ALA A 41 -0.37 -9.33 -2.24
C ALA A 41 -0.44 -9.87 -3.68
N PHE A 42 0.11 -9.16 -4.66
CA PHE A 42 0.09 -9.54 -6.07
C PHE A 42 1.39 -10.18 -6.57
N ARG A 43 2.32 -10.51 -5.66
CA ARG A 43 3.56 -11.18 -6.04
C ARG A 43 3.27 -12.54 -6.69
N PRO A 44 4.14 -13.02 -7.60
CA PRO A 44 4.03 -14.38 -8.11
C PRO A 44 3.96 -15.41 -6.98
N ALA A 45 3.31 -16.55 -7.26
CA ALA A 45 3.36 -17.69 -6.36
C ALA A 45 4.80 -18.17 -6.16
N ALA A 46 5.05 -19.02 -5.15
CA ALA A 46 6.38 -19.58 -4.91
C ALA A 46 6.93 -20.38 -6.11
N SER A 47 6.03 -20.92 -6.95
CA SER A 47 6.34 -21.56 -8.23
C SER A 47 6.78 -20.59 -9.34
N GLY A 48 6.63 -19.28 -9.14
CA GLY A 48 6.84 -18.24 -10.15
C GLY A 48 5.60 -17.90 -10.98
N GLU A 49 4.49 -18.62 -10.79
CA GLU A 49 3.24 -18.37 -11.52
C GLU A 49 2.61 -17.02 -11.13
N VAL A 50 2.16 -16.26 -12.14
CA VAL A 50 1.39 -15.04 -11.92
C VAL A 50 -0.08 -15.41 -11.81
N VAL A 51 -0.57 -15.44 -10.57
CA VAL A 51 -1.96 -15.75 -10.25
C VAL A 51 -2.75 -14.46 -10.10
N ASP A 52 -3.90 -14.39 -10.77
CA ASP A 52 -4.86 -13.30 -10.59
C ASP A 52 -5.39 -13.29 -9.16
N ARG A 53 -5.34 -12.11 -8.53
CA ARG A 53 -5.80 -11.89 -7.16
C ARG A 53 -6.64 -10.64 -7.11
N ASP A 54 -7.70 -10.70 -6.31
CA ASP A 54 -8.56 -9.56 -6.08
C ASP A 54 -7.93 -8.56 -5.12
N TYR A 55 -8.18 -7.27 -5.39
CA TYR A 55 -7.82 -6.21 -4.47
C TYR A 55 -8.78 -6.21 -3.28
N THR A 56 -8.28 -6.59 -2.12
CA THR A 56 -9.04 -6.52 -0.87
C THR A 56 -8.75 -5.21 -0.13
N LEU A 57 -9.80 -4.42 0.08
CA LEU A 57 -9.69 -3.14 0.78
C LEU A 57 -9.86 -3.34 2.30
N ALA A 58 -8.90 -2.85 3.09
CA ALA A 58 -9.02 -2.81 4.54
C ALA A 58 -9.79 -1.55 4.96
N LEU A 59 -10.91 -1.71 5.68
CA LEU A 59 -11.73 -0.61 6.21
C LEU A 59 -11.29 -0.23 7.64
N PRO A 60 -11.38 1.06 8.02
CA PRO A 60 -11.09 1.50 9.37
C PRO A 60 -12.28 1.30 10.30
N THR A 61 -12.01 1.11 11.59
CA THR A 61 -12.98 1.39 12.66
C THR A 61 -13.11 2.91 12.87
N PRO A 62 -14.20 3.40 13.49
CA PRO A 62 -14.45 4.84 13.64
C PRO A 62 -13.29 5.65 14.21
N GLU A 63 -12.56 5.11 15.18
CA GLU A 63 -11.44 5.76 15.85
C GLU A 63 -10.20 5.96 14.98
N TYR A 64 -10.10 5.26 13.83
CA TYR A 64 -8.95 5.36 12.92
C TYR A 64 -9.29 6.03 11.59
N ARG A 65 -10.49 6.60 11.44
CA ARG A 65 -10.95 7.20 10.17
C ARG A 65 -9.99 8.24 9.61
N ASP A 66 -9.52 9.18 10.42
CA ASP A 66 -8.67 10.27 9.93
C ASP A 66 -7.33 9.76 9.39
N GLY A 67 -6.66 8.90 10.15
CA GLY A 67 -5.40 8.28 9.73
C GLY A 67 -5.59 7.40 8.49
N TRP A 68 -6.73 6.70 8.40
CA TRP A 68 -7.08 5.92 7.22
C TRP A 68 -7.34 6.80 6.00
N ARG A 69 -8.07 7.92 6.13
CA ARG A 69 -8.38 8.85 5.04
C ARG A 69 -7.13 9.49 4.46
N ALA A 70 -6.22 9.92 5.34
CA ALA A 70 -4.92 10.44 4.92
C ALA A 70 -4.14 9.39 4.11
N ALA A 71 -4.09 8.15 4.59
CA ALA A 71 -3.45 7.05 3.89
C ALA A 71 -4.14 6.64 2.58
N ALA A 72 -5.48 6.69 2.54
CA ALA A 72 -6.27 6.39 1.36
C ALA A 72 -6.01 7.40 0.25
N THR A 73 -5.83 8.67 0.57
CA THR A 73 -5.45 9.71 -0.40
C THR A 73 -4.09 9.39 -1.03
N MET A 74 -3.08 9.05 -0.21
CA MET A 74 -1.76 8.64 -0.71
C MET A 74 -1.82 7.34 -1.54
N ALA A 75 -2.64 6.37 -1.12
CA ALA A 75 -2.82 5.11 -1.84
C ALA A 75 -3.55 5.30 -3.18
N LEU A 76 -4.50 6.24 -3.27
CA LEU A 76 -5.12 6.62 -4.54
C LEU A 76 -4.09 7.15 -5.54
N ASP A 77 -3.25 8.09 -5.09
CA ASP A 77 -2.18 8.64 -5.92
C ASP A 77 -1.19 7.55 -6.38
N PHE A 78 -0.85 6.63 -5.48
CA PHE A 78 -0.02 5.47 -5.81
C PHE A 78 -0.66 4.62 -6.92
N TRP A 79 -1.93 4.23 -6.76
CA TRP A 79 -2.60 3.39 -7.74
C TRP A 79 -2.80 4.08 -9.09
N GLU A 80 -3.06 5.39 -9.11
CA GLU A 80 -3.09 6.18 -10.35
C GLU A 80 -1.74 6.12 -11.06
N ARG A 81 -0.63 6.39 -10.35
CA ARG A 81 0.72 6.34 -10.94
C ARG A 81 1.05 4.95 -11.48
N VAL A 82 0.69 3.89 -10.76
CA VAL A 82 0.89 2.50 -11.22
C VAL A 82 0.06 2.22 -12.47
N ALA A 83 -1.21 2.65 -12.51
CA ALA A 83 -2.09 2.45 -13.66
C ALA A 83 -1.62 3.18 -14.94
N GLN A 84 -0.85 4.26 -14.79
CA GLN A 84 -0.31 5.07 -15.89
C GLN A 84 1.14 4.72 -16.25
N ALA A 85 1.85 3.94 -15.43
CA ALA A 85 3.26 3.67 -15.64
C ALA A 85 3.50 2.69 -16.81
N GLY A 86 4.10 3.18 -17.90
CA GLY A 86 4.40 2.37 -19.08
C GLY A 86 5.32 1.17 -18.82
N ALA A 87 6.17 1.24 -17.79
CA ALA A 87 7.06 0.15 -17.38
C ALA A 87 6.34 -1.03 -16.70
N ILE A 88 5.08 -0.85 -16.28
CA ILE A 88 4.28 -1.86 -15.59
C ILE A 88 3.43 -2.61 -16.62
N SER A 89 3.30 -3.94 -16.47
CA SER A 89 2.52 -4.76 -17.41
C SER A 89 1.06 -4.31 -17.53
N ALA A 90 0.46 -4.48 -18.70
CA ALA A 90 -0.93 -4.09 -18.94
C ALA A 90 -1.91 -4.76 -17.95
N GLY A 91 -1.68 -6.04 -17.62
CA GLY A 91 -2.48 -6.78 -16.64
C GLY A 91 -2.42 -6.14 -15.25
N PHE A 92 -1.22 -5.78 -14.78
CA PHE A 92 -1.07 -5.15 -13.47
C PHE A 92 -1.59 -3.70 -13.43
N ARG A 93 -1.48 -2.95 -14.53
CA ARG A 93 -2.15 -1.65 -14.66
C ARG A 93 -3.68 -1.78 -14.55
N GLY A 94 -4.25 -2.88 -15.05
CA GLY A 94 -5.66 -3.21 -14.87
C GLY A 94 -6.04 -3.44 -13.40
N VAL A 95 -5.20 -4.13 -12.62
CA VAL A 95 -5.37 -4.29 -11.16
C VAL A 95 -5.34 -2.93 -10.48
N ALA A 96 -4.36 -2.08 -10.80
CA ALA A 96 -4.21 -0.76 -10.21
C ALA A 96 -5.41 0.15 -10.50
N ALA A 97 -5.95 0.12 -11.72
CA ALA A 97 -7.14 0.88 -12.08
C ALA A 97 -8.37 0.45 -11.27
N ARG A 98 -8.57 -0.86 -11.07
CA ARG A 98 -9.66 -1.39 -10.22
C ARG A 98 -9.47 -1.01 -8.76
N ALA A 99 -8.26 -1.15 -8.22
CA ALA A 99 -7.94 -0.76 -6.84
C ALA A 99 -8.22 0.73 -6.60
N ARG A 100 -7.79 1.60 -7.53
CA ARG A 100 -8.07 3.04 -7.48
C ARG A 100 -9.58 3.33 -7.46
N GLN A 101 -10.34 2.70 -8.35
CA GLN A 101 -11.78 2.91 -8.44
C GLN A 101 -12.50 2.48 -7.15
N GLN A 102 -12.16 1.30 -6.62
CA GLN A 102 -12.76 0.77 -5.39
C GLN A 102 -12.42 1.64 -4.18
N LEU A 103 -11.15 2.01 -4.01
CA LEU A 103 -10.71 2.87 -2.93
C LEU A 103 -11.36 4.26 -3.01
N GLY A 104 -11.46 4.84 -4.20
CA GLY A 104 -12.05 6.17 -4.40
C GLY A 104 -13.52 6.22 -3.99
N ARG A 105 -14.29 5.17 -4.31
CA ARG A 105 -15.69 5.05 -3.88
C ARG A 105 -15.80 4.98 -2.36
N VAL A 106 -14.99 4.15 -1.71
CA VAL A 106 -15.06 3.99 -0.25
C VAL A 106 -14.62 5.26 0.47
N LEU A 107 -13.58 5.94 -0.02
CA LEU A 107 -13.12 7.21 0.56
C LEU A 107 -14.21 8.29 0.54
N GLN A 108 -15.08 8.29 -0.47
CA GLN A 108 -16.23 9.21 -0.53
C GLN A 108 -17.34 8.84 0.48
N CYS A 109 -17.47 7.56 0.85
CA CYS A 109 -18.47 7.10 1.81
C CYS A 109 -18.02 7.23 3.27
N ILE A 110 -16.73 7.14 3.53
CA ILE A 110 -16.16 7.28 4.88
C ILE A 110 -15.94 8.78 5.17
N GLY A 111 -17.03 9.41 5.62
CA GLY A 111 -17.04 10.72 6.27
C GLY A 111 -16.25 10.72 7.57
#